data_AF-A0AAD0GTX1-F1
#
_entry.id   AF-A0AAD0GTX1-F1
#
_cell.length_a   1.000
_cell.length_b   1.000
_cell.length_c   1.000
_cell.angle_alpha   90.00
_cell.angle_beta   90.00
_cell.angle_gamma   90.00
#
_symmetry.space_group_name_H-M   'P 1'
#
loop_
_entity.id
_entity.type
_entity.pdbx_description
1 polymer ?
#
loop_
_entity_poly.entity_id
_entity_poly.type
_entity_poly.pdbx_seq_one_letter_code
_entity_poly.pdbx_strand_id
1 'polypeptide(L)' 'MHRWRVWEGEAENKGYYYHADQIFTPLEMTDADGQIVW' A
#
# COMPACT_ATOMS: atom_id res chain seq x y z
N MET A 1 5.29 19.70 25.46
CA MET A 1 4.24 18.69 25.16
C MET A 1 3.73 18.95 23.75
N HIS A 2 4.17 18.19 22.74
CA HIS A 2 3.67 18.31 21.38
C HIS A 2 2.66 17.19 21.13
N ARG A 3 1.39 17.57 20.97
CA ARG A 3 0.27 16.65 20.74
C ARG A 3 0.11 16.44 19.24
N TRP A 4 0.47 15.26 18.75
CA TRP A 4 0.07 14.81 17.41
C TRP A 4 -1.38 14.33 17.47
N ARG A 5 -2.22 14.77 16.53
CA ARG A 5 -3.55 14.17 16.33
C ARG A 5 -3.42 13.08 15.29
N VAL A 6 -3.92 11.90 15.61
CA VAL A 6 -4.15 10.82 14.63
C VAL A 6 -5.53 11.06 14.03
N TRP A 7 -5.64 11.00 12.70
CA TRP A 7 -6.89 11.11 11.96
C TRP A 7 -7.49 9.71 11.87
N GLU A 8 -8.64 9.46 12.50
CA GLU A 8 -9.35 8.17 12.49
C GLU A 8 -10.09 7.91 11.15
N GLY A 9 -9.49 8.30 10.03
CA GLY A 9 -10.03 8.14 8.67
C GLY A 9 -9.28 7.13 7.79
N GLU A 10 -8.22 6.51 8.30
CA GLU A 10 -7.38 5.55 7.53
C GLU A 10 -7.87 4.09 7.63
N ALA A 11 -9.13 3.85 8.01
CA ALA A 11 -9.65 2.50 8.19
C ALA A 11 -9.92 1.74 6.88
N GLU A 12 -9.77 2.37 5.72
CA GLU A 12 -9.83 1.70 4.41
C GLU A 12 -8.62 2.04 3.55
N ASN A 13 -7.43 2.08 4.14
CA ASN A 13 -6.17 2.11 3.39
C ASN A 13 -5.91 0.70 2.81
N LYS A 14 -6.72 0.26 1.84
CA LYS A 14 -6.38 -0.90 0.99
C LYS A 14 -5.19 -0.48 0.11
N GLY A 15 -4.01 -0.46 0.70
CA GLY A 15 -2.76 -0.23 0.01
C GLY A 15 -2.50 -1.40 -0.92
N TYR A 16 -2.29 -1.11 -2.21
CA TYR A 16 -1.77 -2.08 -3.17
C TYR A 16 -0.31 -1.72 -3.43
N TYR A 17 0.57 -2.70 -3.24
CA TYR A 17 1.98 -2.59 -3.58
C TYR A 17 2.22 -3.34 -4.88
N TYR A 18 3.00 -2.77 -5.79
CA TYR A 18 3.38 -3.46 -7.03
C TYR A 18 4.88 -3.37 -7.25
N HIS A 19 5.44 -4.45 -7.80
CA HIS A 19 6.79 -4.48 -8.32
C HIS A 19 6.73 -4.20 -9.82
N ALA A 20 7.46 -3.18 -10.27
CA ALA A 20 7.60 -2.85 -11.69
C ALA A 20 8.99 -3.24 -12.22
N ASP A 21 9.06 -3.66 -13.47
CA ASP A 21 10.32 -3.90 -14.18
C ASP A 21 11.02 -2.56 -14.55
N GLN A 22 12.22 -2.63 -15.13
CA GLN A 22 13.03 -1.46 -15.51
C GLN A 22 12.38 -0.56 -16.59
N ILE A 23 11.39 -1.05 -17.35
CA ILE A 23 10.58 -0.25 -18.28
C ILE A 23 9.20 0.13 -17.71
N PHE A 24 9.01 -0.01 -16.38
CA PHE A 24 7.79 0.31 -15.64
C PHE A 24 6.58 -0.60 -15.94
N THR A 25 6.79 -1.85 -16.37
CA THR A 25 5.71 -2.84 -16.48
C THR A 25 5.45 -3.46 -15.10
N PRO A 26 4.22 -3.43 -14.58
CA PRO A 26 3.89 -4.12 -13.33
C PRO A 26 3.97 -5.64 -13.52
N LEU A 27 4.69 -6.32 -12.64
CA LEU A 27 4.94 -7.77 -12.69
C LEU A 27 4.22 -8.56 -11.60
N GLU A 28 4.09 -7.97 -10.42
CA GLU A 28 3.45 -8.61 -9.25
C GLU A 28 2.78 -7.51 -8.42
N MET A 29 1.59 -7.81 -7.90
CA MET A 29 0.84 -6.88 -7.04
C MET A 29 0.40 -7.59 -5.77
N THR A 30 0.68 -6.99 -4.62
CA THR A 30 0.26 -7.51 -3.33
C THR A 30 -0.72 -6.58 -2.63
N ASP A 31 -1.63 -7.13 -1.85
CA ASP A 31 -2.42 -6.36 -0.90
C ASP A 31 -1.58 -5.93 0.32
N ALA A 32 -2.24 -5.22 1.25
CA ALA A 32 -1.61 -4.73 2.47
C ALA A 32 -1.18 -5.85 3.44
N ASP A 33 -1.68 -7.06 3.26
CA ASP A 33 -1.32 -8.28 4.01
C ASP A 33 -0.22 -9.09 3.30
N GLY A 34 0.31 -8.59 2.18
CA GLY A 34 1.37 -9.22 1.40
C GLY A 34 0.90 -10.42 0.57
N GLN A 35 -0.41 -10.57 0.32
CA GLN A 35 -0.92 -11.62 -0.56
C GLN A 35 -0.84 -11.19 -2.02
N ILE A 36 -0.39 -12.09 -2.89
CA ILE A 36 -0.37 -11.87 -4.34
C ILE A 36 -1.81 -11.80 -4.85
N VAL A 37 -2.15 -10.70 -5.51
CA VAL A 37 -3.46 -10.43 -6.11
C VAL A 37 -3.45 -10.68 -7.62
N TRP A 38 -2.33 -10.41 -8.29
CA TRP A 38 -2.14 -10.61 -9.73
C TRP A 38 -0.80 -11.30 -10.00
#